data_AF-A0A7Y3UAE4-F1
#
_entry.id   AF-A0A7Y3UAE4-F1
#
_cell.length_a   1.000
_cell.length_b   1.000
_cell.length_c   1.000
_cell.angle_alpha   90.00
_cell.angle_beta   90.00
_cell.angle_gamma   90.00
#
_symmetry.space_group_name_H-M   'P 1'
#
loop_
_entity.id
_entity.type
_entity.pdbx_description
1 polymer ?
#
loop_
_entity_poly.entity_id
_entity_poly.type
_entity_poly.pdbx_seq_one_letter_code
_entity_poly.pdbx_strand_id
1 'polypeptide(L)'
;MEFITELWLPIILSAVFIFIVSSIMHMALPFHKNDMGKMDGEDGVLESMRANGVKPGAYMFPCPANMKDCGSPEMVEKRKQGPVGFLTVVSADSFNMGKSLMQWFIFILIACFVIAYASWHSLGGPAEYITVFRITGAIGVLAFALGVMNDSIWRGQAWSVTFKFMIDGVVYALVAAGTFGWLWPSLADNLPVIPGG
;
A
#
# COMPACT_ATOMS: atom_id res chain seq x y z
N MET A 1 20.69 15.39 7.47
CA MET A 1 20.04 16.55 6.82
C MET A 1 20.44 16.66 5.35
N GLU A 2 21.69 16.35 4.99
CA GLU A 2 22.20 16.39 3.62
C GLU A 2 21.37 15.57 2.61
N PHE A 3 20.93 14.36 2.94
CA PHE A 3 20.07 13.59 2.01
C PHE A 3 18.76 14.31 1.65
N ILE A 4 18.22 15.17 2.52
CA ILE A 4 16.99 15.93 2.22
C ILE A 4 17.32 17.01 1.19
N THR A 5 18.44 17.73 1.36
CA THR A 5 18.85 18.78 0.41
C THR A 5 19.26 18.20 -0.94
N GLU A 6 19.84 16.98 -0.96
CA GLU A 6 20.22 16.32 -2.21
C GLU A 6 19.06 15.58 -2.88
N LEU A 7 18.13 15.00 -2.11
CA LEU A 7 17.11 14.10 -2.64
C LEU A 7 15.67 14.62 -2.55
N TRP A 8 15.43 15.89 -2.16
CA TRP A 8 14.07 16.43 -2.11
C TRP A 8 13.34 16.31 -3.45
N LEU A 9 14.03 16.54 -4.56
CA LEU A 9 13.44 16.48 -5.90
C LEU A 9 13.04 15.05 -6.29
N PRO A 10 13.92 14.02 -6.22
CA PRO A 10 13.50 12.65 -6.48
C PRO A 10 12.42 12.14 -5.52
N ILE A 11 12.38 12.61 -4.26
CA ILE A 11 11.30 12.25 -3.32
C ILE A 11 9.95 12.75 -3.85
N ILE A 12 9.85 14.04 -4.19
CA ILE A 12 8.59 14.64 -4.65
C ILE A 12 8.19 14.07 -6.02
N LEU A 13 9.12 13.97 -6.96
CA LEU A 13 8.81 13.45 -8.30
C LEU A 13 8.42 11.98 -8.27
N SER A 14 9.05 11.15 -7.43
CA SER A 14 8.62 9.76 -7.26
C SER A 14 7.16 9.70 -6.79
N ALA A 15 6.78 10.54 -5.83
CA ALA A 15 5.40 10.57 -5.36
C ALA A 15 4.40 10.99 -6.45
N VAL A 16 4.75 12.00 -7.24
CA VAL A 16 3.92 12.44 -8.38
C VAL A 16 3.79 11.34 -9.43
N PHE A 17 4.89 10.70 -9.84
CA PHE A 17 4.86 9.65 -10.85
C PHE A 17 4.12 8.41 -10.38
N ILE A 18 4.33 7.97 -9.13
CA ILE A 18 3.57 6.86 -8.55
C ILE A 18 2.08 7.20 -8.49
N PHE A 19 1.71 8.43 -8.10
CA PHE A 19 0.32 8.84 -8.05
C PHE A 19 -0.36 8.77 -9.43
N ILE A 20 0.34 9.20 -10.49
CA ILE A 20 -0.13 9.11 -11.88
C ILE A 20 -0.27 7.64 -12.30
N VAL A 21 0.76 6.82 -12.10
CA VAL A 21 0.76 5.40 -12.47
C VAL A 21 -0.33 4.64 -11.72
N SER A 22 -0.47 4.90 -10.42
CA SER A 22 -1.55 4.35 -9.59
C SER A 22 -2.94 4.71 -10.12
N SER A 23 -3.14 5.97 -10.51
CA SER A 23 -4.40 6.41 -11.11
C SER A 23 -4.70 5.66 -12.42
N ILE A 24 -3.70 5.44 -13.27
CA ILE A 24 -3.87 4.66 -14.51
C ILE A 24 -4.26 3.20 -14.17
N MET A 25 -3.56 2.58 -13.22
CA MET A 25 -3.77 1.17 -12.88
C MET A 25 -5.16 0.91 -12.26
N HIS A 26 -5.64 1.81 -11.39
CA HIS A 26 -6.93 1.63 -10.73
C HIS A 26 -8.13 2.20 -11.51
N MET A 27 -7.93 3.22 -12.35
CA MET A 27 -9.04 3.91 -13.02
C MET A 27 -9.14 3.62 -14.52
N ALA A 28 -8.00 3.45 -15.21
CA ALA A 28 -7.99 3.27 -16.66
C ALA A 28 -7.94 1.79 -17.07
N LEU A 29 -7.29 0.93 -16.26
CA LEU A 29 -7.22 -0.51 -16.52
C LEU A 29 -8.35 -1.25 -15.81
N PRO A 30 -8.95 -2.31 -16.41
CA PRO A 30 -9.98 -3.12 -15.78
C PRO A 30 -9.43 -4.07 -14.69
N PHE A 31 -8.17 -3.91 -14.29
CA PHE A 31 -7.41 -4.85 -13.46
C PHE A 31 -8.06 -5.08 -12.08
N HIS A 32 -8.65 -4.03 -11.50
CA HIS A 32 -9.27 -4.03 -10.16
C HIS A 32 -10.81 -4.09 -10.17
N LYS A 33 -11.45 -4.24 -11.34
CA LYS A 33 -12.90 -4.12 -11.48
C LYS A 33 -13.71 -5.11 -10.63
N ASN A 34 -13.12 -6.28 -10.33
CA ASN A 34 -13.78 -7.37 -9.63
C ASN A 34 -13.14 -7.66 -8.27
N ASP A 35 -12.45 -6.68 -7.67
CA ASP A 35 -11.80 -6.87 -6.37
C ASP A 35 -12.81 -6.91 -5.21
N MET A 36 -13.98 -6.31 -5.41
CA MET A 36 -15.12 -6.40 -4.51
C MET A 36 -16.38 -6.86 -5.26
N GLY A 37 -17.15 -7.74 -4.62
CA GLY A 37 -18.40 -8.28 -5.15
C GLY A 37 -19.62 -7.74 -4.41
N LYS A 38 -20.74 -7.63 -5.13
CA LYS A 38 -22.06 -7.39 -4.52
C LYS A 38 -22.52 -8.65 -3.79
N MET A 39 -23.13 -8.49 -2.61
CA MET A 39 -23.71 -9.63 -1.89
C MET A 39 -25.03 -10.08 -2.51
N ASP A 40 -25.24 -11.40 -2.58
CA ASP A 40 -26.56 -11.95 -2.89
C ASP A 40 -27.55 -11.58 -1.77
N GLY A 41 -28.74 -11.10 -2.13
CA GLY A 41 -29.75 -10.66 -1.16
C GLY A 41 -29.36 -9.42 -0.33
N GLU A 42 -28.46 -8.57 -0.85
CA GLU A 42 -27.90 -7.39 -0.18
C GLU A 42 -28.93 -6.55 0.59
N ASP A 43 -30.09 -6.25 0.00
CA ASP A 43 -31.10 -5.41 0.63
C ASP A 43 -31.59 -5.98 1.98
N GLY A 44 -31.81 -7.29 2.05
CA GLY A 44 -32.23 -7.98 3.27
C GLY A 44 -31.11 -8.05 4.31
N VAL A 45 -29.86 -8.23 3.88
CA VAL A 45 -28.70 -8.19 4.79
C VAL A 45 -28.56 -6.79 5.40
N LEU A 46 -28.63 -5.75 4.57
CA LEU A 46 -28.52 -4.36 5.02
C LEU A 46 -29.69 -3.95 5.92
N GLU A 47 -30.90 -4.42 5.64
CA GLU A 47 -32.07 -4.21 6.52
C GLU A 47 -31.85 -4.84 7.89
N SER A 48 -31.42 -6.09 7.95
CA SER A 48 -31.12 -6.78 9.20
C SER A 48 -30.01 -6.09 10.00
N MET A 49 -28.95 -5.62 9.34
CA MET A 49 -27.87 -4.86 9.98
C MET A 49 -28.38 -3.56 10.61
N ARG A 50 -29.27 -2.82 9.91
CA ARG A 50 -29.90 -1.61 10.45
C ARG A 50 -30.80 -1.92 11.63
N ALA A 51 -31.65 -2.93 11.51
CA ALA A 51 -32.57 -3.36 12.57
C ALA A 51 -31.83 -3.79 13.85
N ASN A 52 -30.67 -4.41 13.71
CA ASN A 52 -29.82 -4.83 14.83
C ASN A 52 -28.80 -3.74 15.27
N GLY A 53 -28.88 -2.53 14.71
CA GLY A 53 -28.07 -1.39 15.14
C GLY A 53 -26.56 -1.56 14.92
N VAL A 54 -26.14 -2.26 13.85
CA VAL A 54 -24.72 -2.37 13.49
C VAL A 54 -24.16 -0.97 13.19
N LYS A 55 -23.05 -0.61 13.83
CA LYS A 55 -22.41 0.72 13.72
C LYS A 55 -21.12 0.62 12.90
N PRO A 56 -20.55 1.74 12.43
CA PRO A 56 -19.21 1.75 11.89
C PRO A 56 -18.19 1.13 12.86
N GLY A 57 -17.34 0.23 12.34
CA GLY A 57 -16.41 -0.56 13.16
C GLY A 57 -15.83 -1.77 12.42
N ALA A 58 -14.96 -2.50 13.11
CA ALA A 58 -14.40 -3.76 12.65
C ALA A 58 -14.99 -4.92 13.46
N TYR A 59 -15.48 -5.94 12.76
CA TYR A 59 -16.16 -7.07 13.34
C TYR A 59 -15.52 -8.37 12.87
N MET A 60 -15.44 -9.34 13.77
CA MET A 60 -15.25 -10.76 13.47
C MET A 60 -16.60 -11.44 13.73
N PHE A 61 -16.98 -12.42 12.92
CA PHE A 61 -18.18 -13.21 13.18
C PHE A 61 -17.95 -14.70 12.86
N PRO A 62 -18.41 -15.62 13.72
CA PRO A 62 -18.77 -15.36 15.12
C PRO A 62 -17.54 -14.90 15.93
N CYS A 63 -17.70 -13.86 16.77
CA CYS A 63 -16.63 -13.36 17.64
C CYS A 63 -16.64 -14.11 18.98
N PRO A 64 -15.53 -14.74 19.41
CA PRO A 64 -15.41 -15.31 20.75
C PRO A 64 -15.34 -14.20 21.81
N ALA A 65 -15.86 -14.45 23.01
CA ALA A 65 -15.81 -13.45 24.09
C ALA A 65 -14.39 -13.28 24.65
N ASN A 66 -13.57 -14.34 24.61
CA ASN A 66 -12.15 -14.29 24.93
C ASN A 66 -11.36 -15.38 24.18
N MET A 67 -10.03 -15.32 24.24
CA MET A 67 -9.14 -16.25 23.53
C MET A 67 -9.32 -17.73 23.91
N LYS A 68 -9.76 -18.04 25.13
CA LYS A 68 -10.00 -19.43 25.56
C LYS A 68 -11.21 -20.03 24.87
N ASP A 69 -12.18 -19.20 24.50
CA ASP A 69 -13.42 -19.65 23.86
C ASP A 69 -13.23 -20.00 22.39
N CYS A 70 -12.13 -19.55 21.76
CA CYS A 70 -11.83 -19.80 20.35
C CYS A 70 -11.89 -21.30 20.00
N GLY A 71 -11.40 -22.17 20.88
CA GLY A 71 -11.37 -23.62 20.70
C GLY A 71 -12.54 -24.37 21.35
N SER A 72 -13.49 -23.68 21.95
CA SER A 72 -14.62 -24.32 22.62
C SER A 72 -15.51 -25.08 21.62
N PRO A 73 -16.12 -26.22 22.00
CA PRO A 73 -17.03 -26.96 21.13
C PRO A 73 -18.20 -26.09 20.62
N GLU A 74 -18.71 -25.19 21.46
CA GLU A 74 -19.77 -24.25 21.09
C GLU A 74 -19.33 -23.30 19.97
N MET A 75 -18.16 -22.65 20.10
CA MET A 75 -17.65 -21.76 19.06
C MET A 75 -17.28 -22.51 17.78
N VAL A 76 -16.78 -23.75 17.89
CA VAL A 76 -16.54 -24.61 16.73
C VAL A 76 -17.85 -24.90 16.00
N GLU A 77 -18.91 -25.25 16.71
CA GLU A 77 -20.21 -25.55 16.12
C GLU A 77 -20.85 -24.30 15.49
N LYS A 78 -20.76 -23.15 16.18
CA LYS A 78 -21.23 -21.87 15.63
C LYS A 78 -20.49 -21.48 14.34
N ARG A 79 -19.19 -21.75 14.24
CA ARG A 79 -18.43 -21.53 12.99
C ARG A 79 -18.84 -22.47 11.87
N LYS A 80 -19.21 -23.73 12.16
CA LYS A 80 -19.69 -24.67 11.14
C LYS A 80 -21.03 -24.26 10.53
N GLN A 81 -21.89 -23.62 11.32
CA GLN A 81 -23.16 -23.08 10.82
C GLN A 81 -22.95 -21.91 9.85
N GLY A 82 -21.90 -21.11 10.07
CA GLY A 82 -21.56 -19.96 9.24
C GLY A 82 -22.60 -18.83 9.29
N PRO A 83 -22.35 -17.73 8.54
CA PRO A 83 -21.09 -17.42 7.87
C PRO A 83 -19.95 -17.12 8.87
N VAL A 84 -18.71 -17.24 8.42
CA VAL A 84 -17.51 -16.92 9.22
C VAL A 84 -16.66 -15.91 8.47
N GLY A 85 -16.24 -14.84 9.12
CA GLY A 85 -15.38 -13.86 8.48
C GLY A 85 -15.15 -12.59 9.29
N PHE A 86 -14.73 -11.58 8.55
CA PHE A 86 -14.49 -10.23 9.03
C PHE A 86 -15.34 -9.24 8.25
N LEU A 87 -15.77 -8.18 8.92
CA LEU A 87 -16.54 -7.11 8.30
C LEU A 87 -16.02 -5.77 8.81
N THR A 88 -15.74 -4.85 7.89
CA THR A 88 -15.53 -3.44 8.21
C THR A 88 -16.73 -2.66 7.74
N VAL A 89 -17.42 -2.02 8.69
CA VAL A 89 -18.52 -1.10 8.41
C VAL A 89 -17.98 0.31 8.52
N VAL A 90 -18.20 1.12 7.50
CA VAL A 90 -17.79 2.53 7.47
C VAL A 90 -19.01 3.44 7.57
N SER A 91 -18.81 4.70 7.97
CA SER A 91 -19.90 5.67 8.02
C SER A 91 -20.31 6.10 6.60
N ALA A 92 -21.53 6.61 6.44
CA ALA A 92 -22.04 7.03 5.13
C ALA A 92 -21.19 8.16 4.50
N ASP A 93 -20.57 9.01 5.32
CA ASP A 93 -19.65 10.08 4.92
C ASP A 93 -18.21 9.60 4.65
N SER A 94 -17.91 8.31 4.86
CA SER A 94 -16.56 7.75 4.66
C SER A 94 -16.13 7.65 3.18
N PHE A 95 -17.06 7.73 2.22
CA PHE A 95 -16.76 7.64 0.78
C PHE A 95 -16.29 8.99 0.19
N ASN A 96 -15.37 9.67 0.87
CA ASN A 96 -14.76 10.90 0.38
C ASN A 96 -13.49 10.59 -0.42
N MET A 97 -13.63 10.49 -1.74
CA MET A 97 -12.53 10.17 -2.65
C MET A 97 -11.36 11.17 -2.54
N GLY A 98 -11.65 12.47 -2.44
CA GLY A 98 -10.61 13.50 -2.34
C GLY A 98 -9.72 13.34 -1.10
N LYS A 99 -10.32 12.99 0.04
CA LYS A 99 -9.59 12.69 1.29
C LYS A 99 -8.71 11.46 1.12
N SER A 100 -9.23 10.37 0.54
CA SER A 100 -8.46 9.15 0.29
C SER A 100 -7.28 9.39 -0.65
N LEU A 101 -7.47 10.17 -1.72
CA LEU A 101 -6.38 10.52 -2.65
C LEU A 101 -5.30 11.38 -1.98
N MET A 102 -5.67 12.31 -1.09
CA MET A 102 -4.71 13.08 -0.31
C MET A 102 -3.92 12.19 0.65
N GLN A 103 -4.59 11.30 1.38
CA GLN A 103 -3.94 10.33 2.27
C GLN A 103 -3.00 9.41 1.51
N TRP A 104 -3.40 8.96 0.31
CA TRP A 104 -2.58 8.14 -0.58
C TRP A 104 -1.32 8.89 -1.00
N PHE A 105 -1.43 10.14 -1.46
CA PHE A 105 -0.28 10.95 -1.86
C PHE A 105 0.68 11.20 -0.68
N ILE A 106 0.15 11.50 0.51
CA ILE A 106 0.95 11.67 1.73
C ILE A 106 1.68 10.37 2.09
N PHE A 107 1.01 9.22 2.00
CA PHE A 107 1.65 7.92 2.23
C PHE A 107 2.81 7.68 1.26
N ILE A 108 2.61 7.93 -0.04
CA ILE A 108 3.69 7.77 -1.03
C ILE A 108 4.87 8.70 -0.69
N LEU A 109 4.61 9.96 -0.33
CA LEU A 109 5.67 10.89 0.09
C LEU A 109 6.46 10.38 1.30
N ILE A 110 5.78 9.86 2.33
CA ILE A 110 6.42 9.28 3.52
C ILE A 110 7.27 8.07 3.11
N ALA A 111 6.73 7.18 2.27
CA ALA A 111 7.47 6.01 1.79
C ALA A 111 8.72 6.42 0.99
N CYS A 112 8.60 7.35 0.04
CA CYS A 112 9.74 7.88 -0.73
C CYS A 112 10.78 8.56 0.16
N PHE A 113 10.35 9.28 1.20
CA PHE A 113 11.27 9.86 2.19
C PHE A 113 12.05 8.78 2.94
N VAL A 114 11.39 7.71 3.40
CA VAL A 114 12.05 6.58 4.07
C VAL A 114 12.99 5.82 3.13
N ILE A 115 12.58 5.63 1.86
CA ILE A 115 13.44 5.04 0.82
C ILE A 115 14.71 5.88 0.62
N ALA A 116 14.57 7.21 0.53
CA ALA A 116 15.70 8.13 0.37
C ALA A 116 16.64 8.07 1.59
N TYR A 117 16.09 8.15 2.80
CA TYR A 117 16.86 8.06 4.05
C TYR A 117 17.68 6.77 4.11
N ALA A 118 17.01 5.62 3.95
CA ALA A 118 17.66 4.32 4.06
C ALA A 118 18.70 4.10 2.95
N SER A 119 18.38 4.51 1.73
CA SER A 119 19.30 4.36 0.57
C SER A 119 20.52 5.27 0.71
N TRP A 120 20.36 6.52 1.17
CA TRP A 120 21.48 7.43 1.40
C TRP A 120 22.48 6.85 2.38
N HIS A 121 21.99 6.32 3.50
CA HIS A 121 22.82 5.70 4.53
C HIS A 121 23.36 4.32 4.15
N SER A 122 22.83 3.70 3.10
CA SER A 122 23.35 2.44 2.56
C SER A 122 24.43 2.66 1.49
N LEU A 123 24.32 3.73 0.70
CA LEU A 123 25.19 4.02 -0.44
C LEU A 123 26.34 4.97 -0.10
N GLY A 124 26.16 5.84 0.89
CA GLY A 124 27.22 6.70 1.42
C GLY A 124 27.66 7.85 0.51
N GLY A 125 26.91 8.20 -0.52
CA GLY A 125 27.19 9.33 -1.42
C GLY A 125 26.85 9.04 -2.89
N PRO A 126 27.61 9.64 -3.83
CA PRO A 126 27.40 9.44 -5.25
C PRO A 126 27.47 7.97 -5.65
N ALA A 127 26.54 7.53 -6.50
CA ALA A 127 26.40 6.13 -6.87
C ALA A 127 25.90 5.97 -8.30
N GLU A 128 26.31 4.87 -8.93
CA GLU A 128 25.83 4.48 -10.25
C GLU A 128 24.33 4.16 -10.25
N TYR A 129 23.64 4.53 -11.34
CA TYR A 129 22.19 4.35 -11.52
C TYR A 129 21.70 2.96 -11.08
N ILE A 130 22.35 1.89 -11.56
CA ILE A 130 21.88 0.53 -11.33
C ILE A 130 22.00 0.11 -9.85
N THR A 131 22.97 0.68 -9.14
CA THR A 131 23.17 0.43 -7.71
C THR A 131 22.06 1.12 -6.90
N VAL A 132 21.78 2.38 -7.22
CA VAL A 132 20.65 3.14 -6.63
C VAL A 132 19.33 2.43 -6.90
N PHE A 133 19.09 2.03 -8.16
CA PHE A 133 17.86 1.36 -8.59
C PHE A 133 17.62 0.06 -7.79
N ARG A 134 18.65 -0.76 -7.61
CA ARG A 134 18.54 -2.03 -6.86
C ARG A 134 18.16 -1.80 -5.40
N ILE A 135 18.82 -0.87 -4.71
CA ILE A 135 18.59 -0.61 -3.29
C ILE A 135 17.23 0.06 -3.08
N THR A 136 16.98 1.16 -3.78
CA THR A 136 15.71 1.91 -3.67
C THR A 136 14.52 1.06 -4.11
N GLY A 137 14.68 0.23 -5.15
CA GLY A 137 13.65 -0.69 -5.62
C GLY A 137 13.35 -1.79 -4.61
N ALA A 138 14.37 -2.42 -4.01
CA ALA A 138 14.17 -3.43 -2.96
C ALA A 138 13.42 -2.84 -1.75
N ILE A 139 13.82 -1.64 -1.29
CA ILE A 139 13.13 -0.96 -0.19
C ILE A 139 11.71 -0.55 -0.60
N GLY A 140 11.53 -0.08 -1.83
CA GLY A 140 10.22 0.24 -2.39
C GLY A 140 9.27 -0.97 -2.43
N VAL A 141 9.76 -2.16 -2.77
CA VAL A 141 8.94 -3.40 -2.75
C VAL A 141 8.46 -3.71 -1.34
N LEU A 142 9.32 -3.53 -0.33
CA LEU A 142 8.91 -3.68 1.07
C LEU A 142 7.82 -2.67 1.45
N ALA A 143 7.97 -1.40 1.03
CA ALA A 143 7.05 -0.32 1.38
C ALA A 143 5.68 -0.45 0.69
N PHE A 144 5.65 -0.84 -0.58
CA PHE A 144 4.45 -0.77 -1.42
C PHE A 144 3.79 -2.12 -1.69
N ALA A 145 4.51 -3.24 -1.66
CA ALA A 145 3.98 -4.53 -2.12
C ALA A 145 3.76 -5.56 -1.00
N LEU A 146 4.71 -5.73 -0.07
CA LEU A 146 4.63 -6.88 0.84
C LEU A 146 3.61 -6.73 1.96
N GLY A 147 3.27 -5.49 2.35
CA GLY A 147 2.34 -5.23 3.45
C GLY A 147 0.95 -5.83 3.26
N VAL A 148 0.46 -5.89 2.01
CA VAL A 148 -0.91 -6.33 1.68
C VAL A 148 -1.12 -7.83 1.93
N MET A 149 -0.04 -8.63 1.99
CA MET A 149 -0.14 -10.08 2.26
C MET A 149 -0.80 -10.39 3.62
N ASN A 150 -0.68 -9.48 4.59
CA ASN A 150 -1.28 -9.64 5.90
C ASN A 150 -2.80 -9.82 5.82
N ASP A 151 -3.47 -9.21 4.83
CA ASP A 151 -4.92 -9.32 4.68
C ASP A 151 -5.34 -10.71 4.20
N SER A 152 -4.57 -11.35 3.31
CA SER A 152 -4.83 -12.74 2.95
C SER A 152 -4.49 -13.72 4.07
N ILE A 153 -3.40 -13.48 4.82
CA ILE A 153 -2.98 -14.36 5.91
C ILE A 153 -3.98 -14.31 7.07
N TRP A 154 -4.45 -13.11 7.45
CA TRP A 154 -5.18 -12.91 8.70
C TRP A 154 -6.66 -12.54 8.53
N ARG A 155 -7.05 -11.97 7.39
CA ARG A 155 -8.42 -11.44 7.17
C ARG A 155 -9.21 -12.19 6.10
N GLY A 156 -8.61 -13.20 5.47
CA GLY A 156 -9.28 -14.02 4.46
C GLY A 156 -9.47 -13.32 3.10
N GLN A 157 -8.73 -12.25 2.81
CA GLN A 157 -8.75 -11.65 1.47
C GLN A 157 -8.28 -12.67 0.42
N ALA A 158 -8.97 -12.74 -0.71
CA ALA A 158 -8.59 -13.62 -1.80
C ALA A 158 -7.16 -13.34 -2.26
N TRP A 159 -6.33 -14.39 -2.36
CA TRP A 159 -4.94 -14.27 -2.81
C TRP A 159 -4.82 -13.64 -4.20
N SER A 160 -5.80 -13.85 -5.08
CA SER A 160 -5.85 -13.21 -6.39
C SER A 160 -5.88 -11.67 -6.30
N VAL A 161 -6.63 -11.11 -5.33
CA VAL A 161 -6.69 -9.66 -5.10
C VAL A 161 -5.37 -9.17 -4.51
N THR A 162 -4.85 -9.87 -3.50
CA THR A 162 -3.54 -9.59 -2.90
C THR A 162 -2.42 -9.55 -3.94
N PHE A 163 -2.35 -10.52 -4.86
CA PHE A 163 -1.33 -10.52 -5.90
C PHE A 163 -1.46 -9.35 -6.89
N LYS A 164 -2.67 -8.88 -7.20
CA LYS A 164 -2.83 -7.66 -8.02
C LYS A 164 -2.22 -6.45 -7.33
N PHE A 165 -2.59 -6.21 -6.08
CA PHE A 165 -2.01 -5.09 -5.31
C PHE A 165 -0.50 -5.23 -5.07
N MET A 166 0.03 -6.46 -4.95
CA MET A 166 1.47 -6.68 -4.93
C MET A 166 2.13 -6.27 -6.26
N ILE A 167 1.51 -6.59 -7.41
CA ILE A 167 1.98 -6.16 -8.73
C ILE A 167 2.00 -4.64 -8.80
N ASP A 168 0.94 -3.97 -8.35
CA ASP A 168 0.89 -2.50 -8.27
C ASP A 168 2.05 -1.96 -7.45
N GLY A 169 2.26 -2.51 -6.24
CA GLY A 169 3.34 -2.11 -5.36
C GLY A 169 4.73 -2.31 -5.95
N VAL A 170 4.94 -3.39 -6.72
CA VAL A 170 6.20 -3.62 -7.45
C VAL A 170 6.38 -2.56 -8.54
N VAL A 171 5.33 -2.24 -9.31
CA VAL A 171 5.39 -1.17 -10.32
C VAL A 171 5.74 0.17 -9.66
N TYR A 172 5.11 0.50 -8.54
CA TYR A 172 5.40 1.74 -7.79
C TYR A 172 6.85 1.78 -7.29
N ALA A 173 7.36 0.66 -6.80
CA ALA A 173 8.75 0.52 -6.38
C ALA A 173 9.74 0.74 -7.54
N LEU A 174 9.43 0.21 -8.73
CA LEU A 174 10.26 0.39 -9.93
C LEU A 174 10.22 1.85 -10.42
N VAL A 175 9.07 2.53 -10.32
CA VAL A 175 8.95 3.97 -10.63
C VAL A 175 9.78 4.81 -9.67
N ALA A 176 9.70 4.55 -8.37
CA ALA A 176 10.57 5.21 -7.39
C ALA A 176 12.04 4.93 -7.71
N ALA A 177 12.41 3.67 -7.95
CA ALA A 177 13.79 3.28 -8.21
C ALA A 177 14.37 3.94 -9.45
N GLY A 178 13.60 4.03 -10.54
CA GLY A 178 13.99 4.74 -11.75
C GLY A 178 14.16 6.24 -11.50
N THR A 179 13.26 6.84 -10.74
CA THR A 179 13.31 8.28 -10.41
C THR A 179 14.50 8.62 -9.51
N PHE A 180 14.74 7.83 -8.46
CA PHE A 180 15.90 7.98 -7.61
C PHE A 180 17.19 7.72 -8.37
N GLY A 181 17.28 6.64 -9.15
CA GLY A 181 18.47 6.36 -9.96
C GLY A 181 18.77 7.49 -10.96
N TRP A 182 17.74 8.10 -11.55
CA TRP A 182 17.89 9.21 -12.48
C TRP A 182 18.43 10.48 -11.83
N LEU A 183 17.97 10.81 -10.62
CA LEU A 183 18.27 12.07 -9.95
C LEU A 183 19.19 11.90 -8.74
N TRP A 184 19.85 10.75 -8.61
CA TRP A 184 20.85 10.52 -7.58
C TRP A 184 22.11 11.33 -7.88
N PRO A 185 22.81 11.89 -6.89
CA PRO A 185 24.11 12.51 -7.10
C PRO A 185 25.06 11.55 -7.81
N SER A 186 25.65 11.98 -8.92
CA SER A 186 26.55 11.15 -9.73
C SER A 186 28.02 11.45 -9.41
N LEU A 187 28.89 10.50 -9.72
CA LEU A 187 30.34 10.69 -9.59
C LEU A 187 30.85 11.82 -10.50
N ALA A 188 30.16 12.09 -11.62
CA ALA A 188 30.51 13.14 -12.57
C ALA A 188 30.23 14.56 -12.01
N ASP A 189 29.27 14.70 -11.09
CA ASP A 189 28.92 15.99 -10.48
C ASP A 189 30.02 16.54 -9.55
N ASN A 190 30.98 15.69 -9.17
CA ASN A 190 32.12 16.03 -8.31
C ASN A 190 33.46 16.15 -9.06
N LEU A 191 33.48 16.04 -10.40
CA LEU A 191 34.70 16.27 -11.15
C LEU A 191 35.01 17.77 -11.19
N PRO A 192 36.26 18.20 -10.89
CA PRO A 192 36.62 19.60 -11.04
C PRO A 192 36.44 20.02 -12.49
N VAL A 193 35.65 21.08 -12.72
CA VAL A 193 35.58 21.74 -14.03
C VAL A 193 36.99 22.21 -14.35
N ILE A 194 37.65 21.57 -15.31
CA ILE A 194 38.96 22.04 -15.79
C ILE A 194 38.69 23.39 -16.48
N PRO A 195 39.20 24.52 -15.96
CA PRO A 195 38.98 25.81 -16.60
C PRO A 195 39.83 25.87 -17.87
N GLY A 196 39.19 25.85 -19.03
CA GLY A 196 39.78 26.22 -20.32
C GLY A 196 40.41 25.06 -21.11
N GLY A 197 39.84 24.83 -22.29
CA GLY A 197 40.50 24.24 -23.46
C GLY A 197 40.45 25.24 -24.60
#